data_AF-A0A3Q8USF5-F1
#
_entry.id   AF-A0A3Q8USF5-F1
#
_cell.length_a   1.000
_cell.length_b   1.000
_cell.length_c   1.000
_cell.angle_alpha   90.00
_cell.angle_beta   90.00
_cell.angle_gamma   90.00
#
_symmetry.space_group_name_H-M   'P 1'
#
loop_
_entity.id
_entity.type
_entity.pdbx_description
1 polymer ?
#
loop_
_entity_poly.entity_id
_entity_poly.type
_entity_poly.pdbx_seq_one_letter_code
_entity_poly.pdbx_strand_id
1 'polypeptide(L)'
;MTQQQERMDLEIGDRIFVTMPWSEACLALQVADRVMEVEVREHGAQLLKDGEPYSFPITWGEAGIYTDSTTGKPYTYNAEKVGA
;
A
#
# COMPACT_ATOMS: atom_id res chain seq x y z
N MET A 1 17.34 -4.58 -17.29
CA MET A 1 17.88 -4.57 -15.92
C MET A 1 16.70 -4.79 -14.99
N THR A 2 16.60 -5.93 -14.34
CA THR A 2 15.50 -6.22 -13.41
C THR A 2 15.81 -5.45 -12.13
N GLN A 3 15.09 -4.37 -11.84
CA GLN A 3 15.21 -3.71 -10.54
C GLN A 3 14.82 -4.72 -9.46
N GLN A 4 15.71 -4.93 -8.49
CA GLN A 4 15.46 -5.86 -7.39
C GLN A 4 14.40 -5.21 -6.49
N GLN A 5 13.26 -5.89 -6.31
CA GLN A 5 12.19 -5.40 -5.43
C GLN A 5 12.62 -5.54 -3.97
N GLU A 6 12.66 -4.44 -3.23
CA GLU A 6 13.02 -4.42 -1.81
C GLU A 6 11.77 -4.63 -0.95
N ARG A 7 11.74 -5.72 -0.19
CA ARG A 7 10.62 -6.06 0.70
C ARG A 7 10.61 -5.16 1.94
N MET A 8 9.44 -4.68 2.31
CA MET A 8 9.17 -3.98 3.58
C MET A 8 8.06 -4.71 4.33
N ASP A 9 8.37 -5.21 5.53
CA ASP A 9 7.36 -5.74 6.45
C ASP A 9 6.59 -4.58 7.10
N LEU A 10 5.28 -4.77 7.28
CA LEU A 10 4.36 -3.74 7.75
C LEU A 10 3.61 -4.20 9.01
N GLU A 11 3.13 -3.22 9.76
CA GLU A 11 2.21 -3.41 10.89
C GLU A 11 0.94 -2.59 10.70
N ILE A 12 -0.13 -2.97 11.40
CA ILE A 12 -1.38 -2.21 11.40
C ILE A 12 -1.12 -0.82 11.99
N GLY A 13 -1.59 0.23 11.32
CA GLY A 13 -1.35 1.63 11.66
C GLY A 13 -0.15 2.24 10.95
N ASP A 14 0.71 1.43 10.30
CA ASP A 14 1.79 1.98 9.49
C ASP A 14 1.24 2.83 8.35
N ARG A 15 1.95 3.92 8.06
CA ARG A 15 1.73 4.74 6.87
C ARG A 15 2.94 4.65 5.97
N ILE A 16 2.70 4.45 4.67
CA ILE A 16 3.74 4.31 3.66
C ILE A 16 3.42 5.15 2.42
N PHE A 17 4.46 5.62 1.72
CA PHE A 17 4.37 6.01 0.32
C PHE A 17 4.72 4.81 -0.55
N VAL A 18 3.82 4.45 -1.46
CA VAL A 18 4.04 3.35 -2.40
C VAL A 18 3.39 3.64 -3.75
N THR A 19 4.01 3.12 -4.82
CA THR A 19 3.44 3.23 -6.17
C THR A 19 2.26 2.28 -6.29
N MET A 20 1.08 2.81 -6.61
CA MET A 20 -0.15 2.03 -6.69
C MET A 20 -0.11 1.04 -7.85
N PRO A 21 -0.52 -0.22 -7.63
CA PRO A 21 -0.54 -1.24 -8.68
C PRO A 21 -1.67 -0.98 -9.67
N TRP A 22 -1.66 -1.73 -10.77
CA TRP A 22 -2.73 -1.76 -11.77
C TRP A 22 -3.88 -2.67 -11.35
N SER A 23 -4.42 -2.47 -10.15
CA SER A 23 -5.64 -3.16 -9.69
C SER A 23 -6.89 -2.45 -10.24
N GLU A 24 -8.02 -3.17 -10.31
CA GLU A 24 -9.29 -2.58 -10.77
C GLU A 24 -9.69 -1.36 -9.92
N ALA A 25 -9.50 -1.43 -8.60
CA ALA A 25 -9.74 -0.32 -7.69
C ALA A 25 -8.83 0.89 -7.99
N CYS A 26 -7.52 0.68 -8.19
CA CYS A 26 -6.58 1.75 -8.50
C CYS A 26 -6.84 2.39 -9.87
N LEU A 27 -7.28 1.62 -10.86
CA LEU A 27 -7.70 2.13 -12.17
C LEU A 27 -8.97 2.97 -12.06
N ALA A 28 -9.98 2.50 -11.33
CA ALA A 28 -11.23 3.22 -11.10
C ALA A 28 -11.01 4.56 -10.37
N LEU A 29 -10.07 4.59 -9.42
CA LEU A 29 -9.68 5.79 -8.67
C LEU A 29 -8.67 6.69 -9.41
N GLN A 30 -8.20 6.28 -10.59
CA GLN A 30 -7.19 6.96 -11.39
C GLN A 30 -5.86 7.22 -10.65
N VAL A 31 -5.45 6.25 -9.84
CA VAL A 31 -4.21 6.30 -9.04
C VAL A 31 -3.16 5.28 -9.46
N ALA A 32 -3.45 4.36 -10.39
CA ALA A 32 -2.45 3.42 -10.91
C ALA A 32 -1.16 4.15 -11.40
N ASP A 33 0.01 3.58 -11.11
CA ASP A 33 1.34 4.16 -11.33
C ASP A 33 1.63 5.49 -10.62
N ARG A 34 0.76 5.93 -9.69
CA ARG A 34 1.01 7.09 -8.85
C ARG A 34 1.50 6.66 -7.48
N VAL A 35 2.41 7.44 -6.91
CA VAL A 35 2.78 7.31 -5.50
C VAL A 35 1.66 7.89 -4.65
N MET A 36 1.15 7.11 -3.71
CA MET A 36 0.11 7.51 -2.77
C MET A 36 0.58 7.24 -1.34
N GLU A 37 0.13 8.07 -0.40
CA GLU A 37 0.19 7.73 1.03
C GLU A 37 -0.88 6.67 1.32
N VAL A 38 -0.51 5.60 2.02
CA VAL A 38 -1.37 4.48 2.36
C VAL A 38 -1.23 4.15 3.83
N GLU A 39 -2.34 4.10 4.55
CA GLU A 39 -2.41 3.59 5.91
C GLU A 39 -2.83 2.12 5.90
N VAL A 40 -2.03 1.26 6.55
CA VAL A 40 -2.30 -0.17 6.72
C VAL A 40 -3.34 -0.36 7.81
N ARG A 41 -4.51 -0.90 7.49
CA ARG A 41 -5.61 -1.16 8.44
C ARG A 41 -5.89 -2.65 8.58
N GLU A 42 -6.54 -3.01 9.68
CA GLU A 42 -6.88 -4.40 10.01
C GLU A 42 -7.71 -5.10 8.91
N HIS A 43 -8.54 -4.34 8.18
CA HIS A 43 -9.42 -4.85 7.13
C HIS A 43 -9.18 -4.20 5.76
N GLY A 44 -7.95 -3.76 5.48
CA GLY A 44 -7.59 -3.19 4.18
C GLY A 44 -6.57 -2.06 4.26
N ALA A 45 -6.57 -1.22 3.25
CA ALA A 45 -5.66 -0.11 3.07
C ALA A 45 -6.47 1.16 2.82
N GLN A 46 -6.17 2.22 3.57
CA GLN A 46 -6.75 3.53 3.34
C GLN A 46 -5.78 4.36 2.51
N LEU A 47 -6.18 4.75 1.30
CA LEU A 47 -5.45 5.73 0.51
C LEU A 47 -5.67 7.12 1.11
N LEU A 48 -4.59 7.86 1.26
CA LEU A 48 -4.55 9.19 1.83
C LEU A 48 -4.02 10.20 0.80
N LYS A 49 -4.46 11.44 0.93
CA LYS A 49 -3.92 12.59 0.21
C LYS A 49 -3.86 13.77 1.18
N ASP A 50 -2.66 14.32 1.36
CA ASP A 50 -2.41 15.39 2.31
C ASP A 50 -2.84 15.02 3.75
N GLY A 51 -2.61 13.76 4.14
CA GLY A 51 -2.95 13.20 5.46
C GLY A 51 -4.42 12.81 5.65
N GLU A 52 -5.31 13.13 4.71
CA GLU A 52 -6.75 12.87 4.78
C GLU A 52 -7.19 11.70 3.88
N PRO A 53 -8.27 10.97 4.21
CA PRO A 53 -8.83 9.93 3.36
C PRO A 53 -9.14 10.42 1.94
N TYR A 54 -8.48 9.82 0.94
CA TYR A 54 -8.73 10.11 -0.48
C TYR A 54 -9.94 9.34 -1.04
N SER A 55 -10.16 8.12 -0.54
CA SER A 55 -11.22 7.21 -0.99
C SER A 55 -11.82 6.42 0.17
N PHE A 56 -12.78 5.55 -0.10
CA PHE A 56 -13.07 4.44 0.82
C PHE A 56 -11.86 3.49 0.90
N PRO A 57 -11.68 2.75 2.00
CA PRO A 57 -10.65 1.73 2.09
C PRO A 57 -10.78 0.70 0.97
N ILE A 58 -9.64 0.26 0.44
CA ILE A 58 -9.53 -0.84 -0.52
C ILE A 58 -8.89 -2.05 0.17
N THR A 59 -8.92 -3.22 -0.44
CA THR A 59 -8.24 -4.40 0.10
C THR A 59 -6.72 -4.23 0.06
N TRP A 60 -5.99 -5.01 0.87
CA TRP A 60 -4.53 -5.04 0.81
C TRP A 60 -4.02 -5.39 -0.59
N GLY A 61 -4.57 -6.43 -1.22
CA GLY A 61 -4.14 -6.87 -2.55
C GLY A 61 -4.34 -5.79 -3.61
N GLU A 62 -5.44 -5.03 -3.55
CA GLU A 62 -5.67 -3.90 -4.45
C GLU A 62 -4.68 -2.76 -4.26
N ALA A 63 -4.16 -2.57 -3.04
CA ALA A 63 -3.15 -1.56 -2.71
C ALA A 63 -1.70 -2.03 -2.93
N GLY A 64 -1.48 -3.30 -3.33
CA GLY A 64 -0.13 -3.87 -3.46
C GLY A 64 0.49 -4.27 -2.11
N ILE A 65 -0.35 -4.56 -1.12
CA ILE A 65 0.04 -5.14 0.17
C ILE A 65 -0.32 -6.63 0.15
N TYR A 66 0.62 -7.47 0.55
CA TYR A 66 0.50 -8.92 0.53
C TYR A 66 0.57 -9.46 1.95
N THR A 67 0.03 -10.66 2.16
CA THR A 67 0.13 -11.36 3.45
C THR A 67 1.24 -12.41 3.38
N ASP A 68 2.17 -12.36 4.33
CA ASP A 68 3.23 -13.36 4.44
C ASP A 68 2.62 -14.69 4.93
N SER A 69 2.79 -15.77 4.15
CA SER A 69 2.19 -17.06 4.45
C SER A 69 2.75 -17.75 5.69
N THR A 70 3.92 -17.34 6.18
CA THR A 70 4.58 -17.94 7.35
C THR A 70 4.24 -17.19 8.63
N THR A 71 4.19 -15.86 8.57
CA THR A 71 3.99 -15.00 9.75
C THR A 71 2.57 -14.41 9.85
N GLY A 72 1.80 -14.42 8.76
CA GLY A 72 0.50 -13.76 8.68
C GLY A 72 0.56 -12.23 8.65
N LYS A 73 1.76 -11.63 8.63
CA LYS A 73 1.95 -10.17 8.65
C LYS A 73 1.83 -9.57 7.25
N PRO A 74 1.34 -8.32 7.13
CA PRO A 74 1.35 -7.61 5.85
C PRO A 74 2.77 -7.22 5.44
N TYR A 75 3.06 -7.22 4.15
CA TYR A 75 4.29 -6.70 3.56
C TYR A 75 4.03 -6.09 2.18
N THR A 76 4.95 -5.25 1.73
CA THR A 76 4.94 -4.67 0.36
C THR A 76 6.35 -4.58 -0.20
N TYR A 77 6.51 -3.98 -1.38
CA TYR A 77 7.78 -3.77 -2.04
C TYR A 77 7.99 -2.32 -2.45
N ASN A 78 9.24 -1.85 -2.40
CA ASN A 78 9.67 -0.53 -2.89
C ASN A 78 8.81 0.62 -2.32
N ALA A 79 8.48 0.53 -1.03
CA ALA A 79 7.74 1.56 -0.31
C ALA A 79 8.68 2.38 0.59
N GLU A 80 8.20 3.54 1.03
CA GLU A 80 8.87 4.41 1.99
C GLU A 80 7.95 4.63 3.20
N LYS A 81 8.46 4.55 4.42
CA LYS A 81 7.65 4.73 5.63
C LYS A 81 7.45 6.22 5.94
N VAL A 82 6.22 6.61 6.28
CA VAL A 82 5.89 8.00 6.62
C VAL A 82 6.28 8.25 8.07
N GLY A 83 7.27 9.13 8.27
CA GLY A 83 7.82 9.44 9.59
C GLY A 83 8.78 8.36 10.07
N ALA A 84 10.08 8.65 9.99
CA ALA A 84 11.14 7.93 10.68
C ALA A 84 11.49 8.65 12.00
#